data_AF-G9WL62-F1
#
_entry.id   AF-G9WL62-F1
#
_cell.length_a   1.000
_cell.length_b   1.000
_cell.length_c   1.000
_cell.angle_alpha   90.00
_cell.angle_beta   90.00
_cell.angle_gamma   90.00
#
_symmetry.space_group_name_H-M   'P 1'
#
loop_
_entity.id
_entity.type
_entity.pdbx_description
1 polymer ?
#
loop_
_entity_poly.entity_id
_entity_poly.type
_entity_poly.pdbx_seq_one_letter_code
_entity_poly.pdbx_strand_id
1 'polypeptide(L)'
;METKHSDEFLSNKEWLQTALSSEKVILRGISALEYLQLFPGYIGEKNIEVYSLTEGQYSNIQYSIVNSFDGIEYLDDGIVLCSTLEQTIKDFIRDYDTSDTHVLVEALGNYYYFNNFTFDKLIVDTDQVLFDEVKEWAIGFVQGANYD
;
A
#
# COMPACT_ATOMS: atom_id res chain seq x y z
N MET A 1 19.08 10.99 7.93
CA MET A 1 19.76 10.00 7.07
C MET A 1 18.69 9.43 6.15
N GLU A 2 18.96 9.18 4.87
CA GLU A 2 17.99 8.45 4.03
C GLU A 2 18.36 6.96 3.98
N THR A 3 17.36 6.10 3.78
CA THR A 3 17.59 4.70 3.36
C THR A 3 17.82 4.63 1.85
N LYS A 4 17.94 3.42 1.30
CA LYS A 4 18.19 3.17 -0.12
C LYS A 4 17.00 3.56 -1.00
N HIS A 5 17.25 3.83 -2.28
CA HIS A 5 16.23 4.22 -3.27
C HIS A 5 15.86 3.03 -4.18
N SER A 6 14.68 3.07 -4.81
CA SER A 6 14.16 1.92 -5.56
C SER A 6 14.94 1.59 -6.83
N ASP A 7 15.60 2.59 -7.43
CA ASP A 7 16.41 2.47 -8.65
C ASP A 7 17.70 1.66 -8.45
N GLU A 8 18.09 1.39 -7.20
CA GLU A 8 19.20 0.52 -6.84
C GLU A 8 18.84 -0.99 -6.93
N PHE A 9 17.58 -1.34 -7.23
CA PHE A 9 17.05 -2.70 -7.13
C PHE A 9 16.28 -3.17 -8.37
N LEU A 10 16.12 -4.49 -8.52
CA LEU A 10 15.36 -5.09 -9.63
C LEU A 10 13.85 -5.08 -9.42
N SER A 11 13.39 -4.92 -8.16
CA SER A 11 11.97 -4.88 -7.81
C SER A 11 11.74 -4.10 -6.52
N ASN A 12 10.55 -3.49 -6.39
CA ASN A 12 10.17 -2.76 -5.17
C ASN A 12 10.15 -3.69 -3.95
N LYS A 13 9.82 -4.97 -4.14
CA LYS A 13 9.88 -5.98 -3.08
C LYS A 13 11.31 -6.12 -2.51
N GLU A 14 12.30 -6.29 -3.39
CA GLU A 14 13.71 -6.41 -2.99
C GLU A 14 14.23 -5.12 -2.33
N TRP A 15 13.84 -3.97 -2.89
CA TRP A 15 14.14 -2.66 -2.35
C TRP A 15 13.62 -2.50 -0.92
N LEU A 16 12.32 -2.71 -0.69
CA LEU A 16 11.67 -2.53 0.60
C LEU A 16 12.19 -3.51 1.65
N GLN A 17 12.43 -4.77 1.29
CA GLN A 17 13.10 -5.75 2.16
C GLN A 17 14.48 -5.25 2.61
N THR A 18 15.27 -4.73 1.68
CA THR A 18 16.63 -4.26 1.99
C THR A 18 16.59 -2.98 2.83
N ALA A 19 15.75 -2.01 2.45
CA ALA A 19 15.63 -0.71 3.07
C ALA A 19 15.13 -0.77 4.52
N LEU A 20 14.34 -1.79 4.87
CA LEU A 20 13.72 -1.98 6.18
C LEU A 20 14.28 -3.15 6.99
N SER A 21 15.31 -3.85 6.50
CA SER A 21 15.87 -5.05 7.13
C SER A 21 16.31 -4.91 8.60
N SER A 22 16.56 -3.68 9.06
CA SER A 22 16.93 -3.37 10.46
C SER A 22 15.81 -2.73 11.29
N GLU A 23 14.64 -2.48 10.69
CA GLU A 23 13.54 -1.73 11.30
C GLU A 23 12.41 -2.68 11.72
N LYS A 24 11.86 -2.49 12.92
CA LYS A 24 10.68 -3.25 13.38
C LYS A 24 9.41 -2.48 13.05
N VAL A 25 9.00 -2.56 11.78
CA VAL A 25 7.91 -1.78 11.20
C VAL A 25 7.01 -2.63 10.32
N ILE A 26 5.81 -2.14 9.99
CA ILE A 26 4.89 -2.78 9.04
C ILE A 26 4.69 -1.83 7.86
N LEU A 27 4.97 -2.26 6.64
CA LEU A 27 4.63 -1.47 5.44
C LEU A 27 3.14 -1.15 5.41
N ARG A 28 2.81 0.06 4.98
CA ARG A 28 1.43 0.53 4.77
C ARG A 28 1.31 1.35 3.49
N GLY A 29 0.09 1.79 3.17
CA GLY A 29 -0.17 2.75 2.10
C GLY A 29 0.41 2.33 0.75
N ILE A 30 1.08 3.25 0.06
CA ILE A 30 1.65 2.99 -1.27
C ILE A 30 2.73 1.90 -1.20
N SER A 31 3.61 1.95 -0.20
CA SER A 31 4.69 0.96 -0.05
C SER A 31 4.17 -0.46 0.17
N ALA A 32 3.02 -0.62 0.85
CA ALA A 32 2.36 -1.92 0.94
C ALA A 32 1.83 -2.40 -0.41
N LEU A 33 1.19 -1.52 -1.20
CA LEU A 33 0.68 -1.87 -2.54
C LEU A 33 1.81 -2.25 -3.50
N GLU A 34 2.96 -1.56 -3.44
CA GLU A 34 4.15 -1.90 -4.19
C GLU A 34 4.72 -3.27 -3.81
N TYR A 35 4.81 -3.52 -2.50
CA TYR A 35 5.31 -4.78 -1.97
C TYR A 35 4.39 -5.97 -2.32
N LEU A 36 3.07 -5.75 -2.29
CA LEU A 36 2.04 -6.71 -2.70
C LEU A 36 1.96 -6.90 -4.23
N GLN A 37 2.75 -6.14 -5.00
CA GLN A 37 2.77 -6.16 -6.47
C GLN A 37 1.42 -5.78 -7.10
N LEU A 38 0.65 -4.95 -6.40
CA LEU A 38 -0.61 -4.40 -6.90
C LEU A 38 -0.41 -3.01 -7.52
N PHE A 39 0.69 -2.35 -7.19
CA PHE A 39 1.10 -1.09 -7.81
C PHE A 39 2.56 -1.20 -8.27
N PRO A 40 2.92 -0.79 -9.50
CA PRO A 40 4.29 -0.87 -10.00
C PRO A 40 5.26 0.09 -9.29
N GLY A 41 4.74 1.07 -8.55
CA GLY A 41 5.52 2.10 -7.87
C GLY A 41 5.94 3.24 -8.80
N TYR A 42 6.53 4.27 -8.20
CA TYR A 42 7.01 5.43 -8.93
C TYR A 42 8.46 5.27 -9.39
N ILE A 43 8.80 5.93 -10.50
CA ILE A 43 10.18 5.97 -11.01
C ILE A 43 11.07 6.69 -10.00
N GLY A 44 12.10 6.00 -9.50
CA GLY A 44 13.02 6.56 -8.51
C GLY A 44 12.36 6.82 -7.16
N GLU A 45 11.33 6.04 -6.81
CA GLU A 45 10.70 6.12 -5.50
C GLU A 45 11.74 5.93 -4.37
N LYS A 46 11.57 6.72 -3.32
CA LYS A 46 12.44 6.72 -2.15
C LYS A 46 11.68 6.84 -0.84
N ASN A 47 10.42 7.23 -0.88
CA ASN A 47 9.57 7.38 0.28
C ASN A 47 8.97 6.03 0.64
N ILE A 48 9.06 5.68 1.92
CA ILE A 48 8.50 4.43 2.44
C ILE A 48 7.51 4.77 3.53
N GLU A 49 6.29 4.25 3.42
CA GLU A 49 5.25 4.40 4.42
C GLU A 49 5.20 3.18 5.33
N VAL A 50 5.23 3.41 6.65
CA VAL A 50 5.19 2.33 7.63
C VAL A 50 4.33 2.66 8.85
N TYR A 51 3.78 1.62 9.48
CA TYR A 51 3.44 1.65 10.90
C TYR A 51 4.68 1.42 11.75
N SER A 52 4.82 2.20 12.82
CA SER A 52 5.91 2.05 13.79
C SER A 52 5.44 2.33 15.22
N LEU A 53 6.13 1.75 16.20
CA LEU A 53 5.88 2.05 17.61
C LEU A 53 6.58 3.33 18.08
N THR A 54 7.62 3.75 17.36
CA THR A 54 8.42 4.94 17.66
C THR A 54 8.89 5.59 16.37
N GLU A 55 9.23 6.88 16.43
CA GLU A 55 9.95 7.54 15.35
C GLU A 55 11.25 6.79 15.03
N GLY A 56 11.60 6.71 13.75
CA GLY A 56 12.85 6.12 13.29
C GLY A 56 13.90 7.18 12.90
N GLN A 57 15.04 6.70 12.42
CA GLN A 57 16.19 7.56 12.07
C GLN A 57 16.18 8.07 10.63
N TYR A 58 15.35 7.47 9.77
CA TYR A 58 15.35 7.74 8.34
C TYR A 58 14.36 8.83 7.95
N SER A 59 14.83 9.85 7.22
CA SER A 59 14.03 11.02 6.84
C SER A 59 13.10 10.78 5.64
N ASN A 60 13.36 9.72 4.86
CA ASN A 60 12.52 9.30 3.74
C ASN A 60 11.56 8.17 4.13
N ILE A 61 11.39 7.89 5.42
CA ILE A 61 10.35 6.99 5.91
C ILE A 61 9.29 7.81 6.63
N GLN A 62 8.05 7.65 6.21
CA GLN A 62 6.88 8.21 6.88
C GLN A 62 6.41 7.23 7.95
N TYR A 63 6.71 7.54 9.21
CA TYR A 63 6.29 6.73 10.35
C TYR A 63 4.89 7.12 10.83
N SER A 64 3.92 6.23 10.62
CA SER A 64 2.62 6.28 11.28
C SER A 64 2.75 5.66 12.67
N ILE A 65 2.86 6.51 13.69
CA ILE A 65 3.13 6.08 15.06
C ILE A 65 1.86 5.50 15.71
N VAL A 66 1.95 4.25 16.17
CA VAL A 66 0.87 3.52 16.85
C VAL A 66 1.34 2.99 18.20
N ASN A 67 0.41 2.83 19.14
CA ASN A 67 0.73 2.32 20.49
C ASN A 67 1.05 0.81 20.51
N SER A 68 0.53 0.06 19.53
CA SER A 68 0.76 -1.37 19.33
C SER A 68 0.46 -1.74 17.88
N PHE A 69 0.99 -2.88 17.42
CA PHE A 69 0.55 -3.50 16.16
C PHE A 69 -0.73 -4.33 16.30
N ASP A 70 -1.27 -4.48 17.51
CA ASP A 70 -2.54 -5.16 17.73
C ASP A 70 -3.67 -4.49 16.94
N GLY A 71 -4.41 -5.28 16.18
CA GLY A 71 -5.50 -4.79 15.31
C GLY A 71 -5.06 -4.31 13.92
N ILE A 72 -3.76 -4.34 13.60
CA ILE A 72 -3.25 -4.16 12.24
C ILE A 72 -3.12 -5.54 11.61
N GLU A 73 -3.84 -5.79 10.52
CA GLU A 73 -3.68 -7.04 9.77
C GLU A 73 -2.46 -6.95 8.86
N TYR A 74 -1.53 -7.89 9.00
CA TYR A 74 -0.29 -7.92 8.21
C TYR A 74 0.12 -9.35 7.82
N LEU A 75 0.94 -9.41 6.78
CA LEU A 75 1.69 -10.57 6.32
C LEU A 75 3.13 -10.46 6.82
N ASP A 76 3.74 -11.60 7.14
CA ASP A 76 5.14 -11.73 7.52
C ASP A 76 5.83 -12.68 6.53
N ASP A 77 6.78 -12.16 5.75
CA ASP A 77 7.57 -12.95 4.81
C ASP A 77 8.90 -13.45 5.41
N GLY A 78 9.14 -13.18 6.69
CA GLY A 78 10.38 -13.47 7.42
C GLY A 78 11.44 -12.38 7.36
N ILE A 79 11.23 -11.31 6.60
CA ILE A 79 12.15 -10.17 6.43
C ILE A 79 11.47 -8.85 6.77
N VAL A 80 10.28 -8.62 6.21
CA VAL A 80 9.48 -7.40 6.38
C VAL A 80 8.04 -7.76 6.67
N LEU A 81 7.42 -7.00 7.57
CA LEU A 81 5.98 -7.05 7.79
C LEU A 81 5.30 -6.12 6.78
N CYS A 82 4.22 -6.57 6.16
CA CYS A 82 3.44 -5.76 5.21
C CYS A 82 1.96 -5.84 5.54
N SER A 83 1.23 -4.71 5.57
CA SER A 83 -0.22 -4.73 5.75
C SER A 83 -0.88 -5.62 4.68
N THR A 84 -1.96 -6.32 5.07
CA THR A 84 -2.78 -7.03 4.08
C THR A 84 -3.38 -6.03 3.09
N LEU A 85 -3.88 -6.52 1.94
CA LEU A 85 -4.59 -5.64 1.00
C LEU A 85 -5.80 -5.00 1.69
N GLU A 86 -6.56 -5.78 2.46
CA GLU A 86 -7.73 -5.34 3.20
C GLU A 86 -7.37 -4.23 4.21
N GLN A 87 -6.28 -4.40 4.97
CA GLN A 87 -5.79 -3.36 5.88
C GLN A 87 -5.33 -2.11 5.13
N THR A 88 -4.64 -2.29 4.00
CA THR A 88 -4.17 -1.18 3.17
C THR A 88 -5.36 -0.38 2.63
N ILE A 89 -6.43 -1.05 2.18
CA ILE A 89 -7.68 -0.39 1.77
C ILE A 89 -8.31 0.36 2.94
N LYS A 90 -8.43 -0.26 4.13
CA LYS A 90 -8.93 0.43 5.34
C LYS A 90 -8.15 1.72 5.61
N ASP A 91 -6.83 1.68 5.44
CA ASP A 91 -5.96 2.83 5.66
C ASP A 91 -6.21 3.95 4.64
N PHE A 92 -6.28 3.64 3.35
CA PHE A 92 -6.59 4.63 2.31
C PHE A 92 -7.99 5.22 2.50
N ILE A 93 -8.99 4.41 2.88
CA ILE A 93 -10.35 4.91 3.11
C ILE A 93 -10.40 5.80 4.37
N ARG A 94 -9.64 5.47 5.41
CA ARG A 94 -9.51 6.32 6.61
C ARG A 94 -8.79 7.63 6.31
N ASP A 95 -7.75 7.58 5.47
CA ASP A 95 -6.87 8.70 5.18
C ASP A 95 -7.24 9.40 3.85
N TYR A 96 -8.46 9.16 3.36
CA TYR A 96 -8.91 9.45 1.99
C TYR A 96 -8.64 10.88 1.52
N ASP A 97 -8.88 11.87 2.39
CA ASP A 97 -8.67 13.29 2.08
C ASP A 97 -7.18 13.68 1.91
N THR A 98 -6.26 12.80 2.28
CA THR A 98 -4.81 13.06 2.32
C THR A 98 -3.97 12.07 1.54
N SER A 99 -4.50 10.88 1.24
CA SER A 99 -3.82 9.85 0.46
C SER A 99 -3.94 10.09 -1.05
N ASP A 100 -2.98 9.60 -1.83
CA ASP A 100 -3.12 9.55 -3.29
C ASP A 100 -4.07 8.42 -3.69
N THR A 101 -5.37 8.72 -3.72
CA THR A 101 -6.41 7.75 -4.06
C THR A 101 -6.27 7.16 -5.47
N HIS A 102 -5.57 7.83 -6.41
CA HIS A 102 -5.32 7.25 -7.73
C HIS A 102 -4.50 5.96 -7.66
N VAL A 103 -3.56 5.88 -6.70
CA VAL A 103 -2.78 4.66 -6.47
C VAL A 103 -3.67 3.52 -6.02
N LEU A 104 -4.64 3.79 -5.13
CA LEU A 104 -5.61 2.79 -4.70
C LEU A 104 -6.50 2.34 -5.87
N VAL A 105 -6.95 3.27 -6.71
CA VAL A 105 -7.76 2.96 -7.90
C VAL A 105 -7.00 2.05 -8.86
N GLU A 106 -5.74 2.36 -9.18
CA GLU A 106 -4.90 1.51 -10.04
C GLU A 106 -4.67 0.13 -9.41
N ALA A 107 -4.36 0.08 -8.11
CA ALA A 107 -4.14 -1.18 -7.40
C ALA A 107 -5.38 -2.07 -7.36
N LEU A 108 -6.56 -1.49 -7.13
CA LEU A 108 -7.83 -2.22 -7.20
C LEU A 108 -8.17 -2.62 -8.64
N GLY A 109 -7.78 -1.82 -9.63
CA GLY A 109 -7.91 -2.18 -11.05
C GLY A 109 -7.08 -3.41 -11.39
N ASN A 110 -5.83 -3.46 -10.94
CA ASN A 110 -4.95 -4.62 -11.07
C ASN A 110 -5.53 -5.84 -10.34
N TYR A 111 -6.00 -5.67 -9.09
CA TYR A 111 -6.68 -6.73 -8.35
C TYR A 111 -7.88 -7.28 -9.14
N TYR A 112 -8.76 -6.41 -9.62
CA TYR A 112 -9.96 -6.76 -10.37
C TYR A 112 -9.60 -7.56 -11.63
N TYR A 113 -8.64 -7.07 -12.41
CA TYR A 113 -8.17 -7.76 -13.62
C TYR A 113 -7.62 -9.16 -13.32
N PHE A 114 -6.75 -9.29 -12.31
CA PHE A 114 -6.15 -10.59 -11.95
C PHE A 114 -7.11 -11.55 -11.24
N ASN A 115 -8.26 -11.06 -10.75
CA ASN A 115 -9.28 -11.88 -10.10
C ASN A 115 -10.49 -12.20 -11.00
N ASN A 116 -10.32 -12.19 -12.33
CA ASN A 116 -11.37 -12.46 -13.33
C ASN A 116 -12.48 -11.41 -13.32
N PHE A 117 -12.12 -10.13 -13.18
CA PHE A 117 -13.05 -9.01 -13.23
C PHE A 117 -14.15 -9.14 -12.15
N THR A 118 -13.75 -9.45 -10.91
CA THR A 118 -14.64 -9.42 -9.75
C THR A 118 -13.91 -9.00 -8.47
N PHE A 119 -14.68 -8.39 -7.55
CA PHE A 119 -14.26 -8.08 -6.19
C PHE A 119 -14.86 -9.01 -5.13
N ASP A 120 -15.56 -10.09 -5.51
CA ASP A 120 -16.33 -10.94 -4.57
C ASP A 120 -15.49 -11.54 -3.43
N LYS A 121 -14.18 -11.68 -3.64
CA LYS A 121 -13.24 -12.20 -2.63
C LYS A 121 -12.62 -11.11 -1.74
N LEU A 122 -12.82 -9.84 -2.07
CA LEU A 122 -12.25 -8.70 -1.37
C LEU A 122 -13.27 -8.14 -0.39
N ILE A 123 -13.23 -8.65 0.84
CA ILE A 123 -14.16 -8.27 1.91
C ILE A 123 -13.41 -7.37 2.89
N VAL A 124 -13.78 -6.08 2.91
CA VAL A 124 -13.11 -5.07 3.74
C VAL A 124 -14.13 -4.40 4.64
N ASP A 125 -13.93 -4.48 5.95
CA ASP A 125 -14.73 -3.75 6.94
C ASP A 125 -14.22 -2.31 7.07
N THR A 126 -14.83 -1.41 6.29
CA THR A 126 -14.50 0.03 6.19
C THR A 126 -15.75 0.82 5.77
N ASP A 127 -15.62 2.13 5.53
CA ASP A 127 -16.69 2.91 4.90
C ASP A 127 -17.04 2.32 3.52
N GLN A 128 -18.19 1.63 3.47
CA GLN A 128 -18.61 0.91 2.26
C GLN A 128 -19.03 1.85 1.14
N VAL A 129 -19.54 3.05 1.45
CA VAL A 129 -19.96 4.00 0.41
C VAL A 129 -18.74 4.47 -0.37
N LEU A 130 -17.70 4.87 0.36
CA LEU A 130 -16.46 5.33 -0.25
C LEU A 130 -15.71 4.18 -0.93
N PHE A 131 -15.68 3.00 -0.31
CA PHE A 131 -15.02 1.84 -0.91
C PHE A 131 -15.72 1.37 -2.19
N ASP A 132 -17.06 1.39 -2.24
CA ASP A 132 -17.82 1.09 -3.46
C ASP A 132 -17.54 2.10 -4.58
N GLU A 133 -17.43 3.39 -4.26
CA GLU A 133 -17.06 4.43 -5.23
C GLU A 133 -15.67 4.18 -5.83
N VAL A 134 -14.67 3.89 -5.00
CA VAL A 134 -13.32 3.59 -5.49
C VAL A 134 -13.28 2.31 -6.34
N LYS A 135 -14.09 1.28 -6.02
CA LYS A 135 -14.21 0.07 -6.85
C LYS A 135 -14.77 0.39 -8.23
N GLU A 136 -15.79 1.23 -8.32
CA GLU A 136 -16.33 1.68 -9.61
C GLU A 136 -15.26 2.43 -10.42
N TRP A 137 -14.46 3.27 -9.75
CA TRP A 137 -13.34 3.95 -10.42
C TRP A 137 -12.27 2.99 -10.94
N ALA A 138 -11.95 1.96 -10.17
CA ALA A 138 -11.03 0.90 -10.56
C ALA A 138 -11.54 0.13 -11.79
N ILE A 139 -12.84 -0.16 -11.85
CA ILE A 139 -13.48 -0.81 -13.01
C ILE A 139 -13.33 0.08 -14.26
N GLY A 140 -13.67 1.36 -14.17
CA GLY A 140 -13.55 2.26 -15.32
C GLY A 140 -12.09 2.48 -15.74
N PHE A 141 -11.14 2.52 -14.80
CA PHE A 141 -9.70 2.56 -15.10
C PHE A 141 -9.28 1.36 -15.96
N VAL A 142 -9.66 0.14 -15.57
CA VAL A 142 -9.37 -1.09 -16.34
C VAL A 142 -10.04 -1.10 -17.71
N GLN A 143 -11.24 -0.53 -17.83
CA GLN A 143 -12.00 -0.47 -19.08
C GLN A 143 -11.56 0.65 -20.02
N GLY A 144 -10.61 1.50 -19.61
CA GLY A 144 -10.20 2.68 -20.38
C GLY A 144 -11.29 3.75 -20.48
N ALA A 145 -12.20 3.79 -19.49
CA ALA A 145 -13.16 4.88 -19.38
C ALA A 145 -12.40 6.16 -19.02
N ASN A 146 -12.53 7.19 -19.86
CA ASN A 146 -12.08 8.53 -19.50
C ASN A 146 -13.11 9.11 -18.54
N TYR A 147 -12.68 9.48 -17.34
CA TYR A 147 -13.47 10.33 -16.46
C TYR A 147 -13.36 11.75 -17.00
N ASP A 148 -14.45 12.24 -17.62
CA ASP A 148 -14.58 13.62 -18.10
C ASP A 148 -14.66 14.63 -16.95
#